data_AF-B4H4W3-F1
#
_entry.id   AF-B4H4W3-F1
#
_cell.length_a   1.000
_cell.length_b   1.000
_cell.length_c   1.000
_cell.angle_alpha   90.00
_cell.angle_beta   90.00
_cell.angle_gamma   90.00
#
_symmetry.space_group_name_H-M   'P 1'
#
loop_
_entity.id
_entity.type
_entity.pdbx_description
1 polymer ?
#
loop_
_entity_poly.entity_id
_entity_poly.type
_entity_poly.pdbx_seq_one_letter_code
_entity_poly.pdbx_strand_id
1 'polypeptide(L)'
;MEIGVALNNDLEVRISEAFCVFDTHGDKYIDTRNVGNVLRFMGCVPTEKEVNDIIAVTESIEYPGELQLPKFMAHVSQLLMNNHMEPASAEKLYAAFQVLDPENKKYLTKEYFEKLMSEEGEPFTEEEMADMWPVAIDPITGNIPYTFYINQLKHKGTIYEVAAAVKEQAEQAQAEQGRKK
;
A
#
# COMPACT_ATOMS: atom_id res chain seq x y z
N MET A 1 -8.62 21.73 -20.57
CA MET A 1 -7.16 21.83 -20.44
C MET A 1 -6.70 20.45 -20.03
N GLU A 2 -5.92 19.75 -20.85
CA GLU A 2 -5.17 18.61 -20.34
C GLU A 2 -4.22 19.17 -19.28
N ILE A 3 -4.42 18.81 -18.01
CA ILE A 3 -3.44 19.10 -16.97
C ILE A 3 -2.30 18.12 -17.25
N GLY A 4 -1.38 18.53 -18.13
CA GLY A 4 -0.16 17.78 -18.41
C GLY A 4 0.69 17.79 -17.15
N VAL A 5 0.59 16.72 -16.35
CA VAL A 5 1.46 16.51 -15.21
C VAL A 5 2.81 16.03 -15.74
N ALA A 6 3.86 16.81 -15.54
CA ALA A 6 5.21 16.40 -15.91
C ALA A 6 5.65 15.25 -14.98
N LEU A 7 6.00 14.11 -15.58
CA LEU A 7 6.51 12.94 -14.88
C LEU A 7 8.03 12.89 -15.06
N ASN A 8 8.76 12.90 -13.97
CA ASN A 8 10.22 13.11 -13.97
C ASN A 8 11.02 11.81 -13.78
N ASN A 9 10.38 10.76 -13.28
CA ASN A 9 11.03 9.50 -12.95
C ASN A 9 10.01 8.33 -12.98
N ASP A 10 10.53 7.10 -12.94
CA ASP A 10 9.71 5.89 -13.02
C ASP A 10 8.74 5.73 -11.83
N LEU A 11 9.08 6.29 -10.66
CA LEU A 11 8.18 6.26 -9.50
C LEU A 11 6.93 7.13 -9.74
N GLU A 12 7.11 8.34 -10.24
CA GLU A 12 6.00 9.24 -10.61
C GLU A 12 5.13 8.63 -11.71
N VAL A 13 5.73 7.93 -12.68
CA VAL A 13 4.98 7.18 -13.70
C VAL A 13 4.09 6.12 -13.05
N ARG A 14 4.64 5.29 -12.16
CA ARG A 14 3.86 4.24 -11.46
C ARG A 14 2.73 4.82 -10.61
N ILE A 15 2.99 5.92 -9.89
CA ILE A 15 1.97 6.60 -9.09
C ILE A 15 0.86 7.16 -9.98
N SER A 16 1.23 7.81 -11.10
CA SER A 16 0.27 8.33 -12.06
C SER A 16 -0.57 7.22 -12.71
N GLU A 17 0.05 6.10 -13.09
CA GLU A 17 -0.64 4.93 -13.65
C GLU A 17 -1.68 4.39 -12.67
N ALA A 18 -1.29 4.18 -11.41
CA ALA A 18 -2.20 3.71 -10.36
C ALA A 18 -3.34 4.69 -10.08
N PHE A 19 -3.04 5.99 -9.97
CA PHE A 19 -4.05 7.02 -9.76
C PHE A 19 -5.07 7.06 -10.90
N CYS A 20 -4.61 6.96 -12.16
CA CYS A 20 -5.47 7.00 -13.33
C CYS A 20 -6.43 5.81 -13.45
N VAL A 21 -6.19 4.70 -12.75
CA VAL A 21 -7.15 3.58 -12.67
C VAL A 21 -8.44 4.00 -11.95
N PHE A 22 -8.33 4.94 -11.01
CA PHE A 22 -9.45 5.42 -10.20
C PHE A 22 -9.99 6.79 -10.65
N ASP A 23 -9.27 7.48 -11.56
CA ASP A 23 -9.72 8.70 -12.25
C ASP A 23 -10.77 8.37 -13.31
N THR A 24 -12.04 8.42 -12.93
CA THR A 24 -13.18 8.06 -13.79
C THR A 24 -13.43 9.07 -14.91
N HIS A 25 -13.02 10.32 -14.72
CA HIS A 25 -13.32 11.43 -15.64
C HIS A 25 -12.12 11.81 -16.52
N GLY A 26 -10.94 11.28 -16.23
CA GLY A 26 -9.69 11.59 -16.93
C GLY A 26 -9.15 12.98 -16.59
N ASP A 27 -9.76 13.69 -15.65
CA ASP A 27 -9.45 15.08 -15.30
C ASP A 27 -8.35 15.21 -14.25
N LYS A 28 -7.75 14.08 -13.84
CA LYS A 28 -6.67 13.98 -12.85
C LYS A 28 -7.15 14.31 -11.43
N TYR A 29 -8.43 14.06 -11.17
CA TYR A 29 -9.02 14.05 -9.83
C TYR A 29 -9.52 12.65 -9.45
N ILE A 30 -9.50 12.37 -8.16
CA ILE A 30 -10.19 11.22 -7.56
C ILE A 30 -10.83 11.63 -6.25
N ASP A 31 -11.94 10.97 -5.94
CA ASP A 31 -12.57 11.07 -4.64
C ASP A 31 -11.63 10.58 -3.52
N THR A 32 -11.60 11.32 -2.40
CA THR A 32 -10.81 10.99 -1.20
C THR A 32 -11.03 9.57 -0.67
N ARG A 33 -12.21 9.00 -0.87
CA ARG A 33 -12.54 7.61 -0.49
C ARG A 33 -11.72 6.57 -1.26
N ASN A 34 -11.15 6.93 -2.41
CA ASN A 34 -10.33 6.03 -3.23
C ASN A 34 -8.84 6.05 -2.86
N VAL A 35 -8.39 6.92 -1.95
CA VAL A 35 -6.96 7.04 -1.62
C VAL A 35 -6.38 5.72 -1.10
N GLY A 36 -7.05 5.07 -0.17
CA GLY A 36 -6.63 3.76 0.33
C GLY A 36 -6.54 2.71 -0.78
N ASN A 37 -7.49 2.71 -1.71
CA ASN A 37 -7.51 1.79 -2.85
C ASN A 37 -6.35 2.02 -3.80
N VAL A 38 -6.00 3.28 -4.10
CA VAL A 38 -4.85 3.64 -4.94
C VAL A 38 -3.55 3.18 -4.30
N LEU A 39 -3.36 3.44 -3.00
CA LEU A 39 -2.17 3.03 -2.26
C LEU A 39 -2.02 1.50 -2.24
N ARG A 40 -3.10 0.77 -1.95
CA ARG A 40 -3.13 -0.70 -1.94
C ARG A 40 -2.94 -1.29 -3.34
N PHE A 41 -3.45 -0.64 -4.39
CA PHE A 41 -3.20 -1.02 -5.78
C PHE A 41 -1.72 -0.91 -6.17
N MET A 42 -1.00 0.07 -5.62
CA MET A 42 0.47 0.19 -5.75
C MET A 42 1.26 -0.83 -4.92
N GLY A 43 0.58 -1.67 -4.14
CA GLY A 43 1.21 -2.66 -3.25
C GLY A 43 1.69 -2.08 -1.93
N CYS A 44 1.20 -0.91 -1.52
CA CYS A 44 1.43 -0.35 -0.19
C CYS A 44 0.45 -0.96 0.81
N VAL A 45 0.82 -1.01 2.09
CA VAL A 45 -0.04 -1.46 3.19
C VAL A 45 -0.20 -0.32 4.20
N PRO A 46 -0.94 0.76 3.84
CA PRO A 46 -1.19 1.86 4.76
C PRO A 46 -2.19 1.47 5.85
N THR A 47 -1.98 2.00 7.03
CA THR A 47 -2.99 2.08 8.09
C THR A 47 -4.07 3.09 7.73
N GLU A 48 -5.27 2.95 8.29
CA GLU A 48 -6.35 3.94 8.10
C GLU A 48 -5.94 5.33 8.59
N LYS A 49 -5.12 5.39 9.63
CA LYS A 49 -4.52 6.66 10.06
C LYS A 49 -3.63 7.28 8.97
N GLU A 50 -2.72 6.51 8.37
CA GLU A 50 -1.84 7.01 7.30
C GLU A 50 -2.63 7.45 6.06
N VAL A 51 -3.71 6.73 5.70
CA VAL A 51 -4.62 7.14 4.62
C VAL A 51 -5.23 8.51 4.92
N ASN A 52 -5.75 8.71 6.14
CA ASN A 52 -6.33 9.99 6.55
C ASN A 52 -5.30 11.12 6.58
N ASP A 53 -4.07 10.85 7.06
CA ASP A 53 -2.98 11.82 7.06
C ASP A 53 -2.61 12.24 5.63
N ILE A 54 -2.55 11.29 4.69
CA ILE A 54 -2.32 11.57 3.26
C ILE A 54 -3.47 12.41 2.70
N ILE A 55 -4.73 12.05 2.95
CA ILE A 55 -5.91 12.81 2.51
C ILE A 55 -5.82 14.25 3.01
N ALA A 56 -5.61 14.45 4.30
CA ALA A 56 -5.54 15.79 4.90
C ALA A 56 -4.45 16.65 4.27
N VAL A 57 -3.31 16.05 3.91
CA VAL A 57 -2.22 16.78 3.24
C VAL A 57 -2.53 17.04 1.77
N THR A 58 -3.25 16.16 1.08
CA THR A 58 -3.32 16.14 -0.40
C THR A 58 -4.67 16.52 -1.00
N GLU A 59 -5.70 16.69 -0.18
CA GLU A 59 -7.03 17.15 -0.60
C GLU A 59 -6.97 18.53 -1.30
N SER A 60 -7.82 18.72 -2.30
CA SER A 60 -7.94 19.97 -3.04
C SER A 60 -8.59 21.06 -2.20
N ILE A 61 -7.99 22.25 -2.20
CA ILE A 61 -8.58 23.44 -1.57
C ILE A 61 -9.77 23.95 -2.40
N GLU A 62 -9.72 23.76 -3.72
CA GLU A 62 -10.76 24.23 -4.65
C GLU A 62 -11.97 23.29 -4.67
N TYR A 63 -11.74 22.00 -4.46
CA TYR A 63 -12.75 20.94 -4.54
C TYR A 63 -12.61 20.00 -3.32
N PRO A 64 -13.17 20.38 -2.16
CA PRO A 64 -13.17 19.51 -0.98
C PRO A 64 -13.83 18.15 -1.30
N GLY A 65 -13.26 17.07 -0.78
CA GLY A 65 -13.63 15.70 -1.10
C GLY A 65 -12.88 15.08 -2.28
N GLU A 66 -12.11 15.88 -3.02
CA GLU A 66 -11.34 15.44 -4.20
C GLU A 66 -9.82 15.64 -3.99
N LEU A 67 -9.02 14.73 -4.53
CA LEU A 67 -7.55 14.86 -4.62
C LEU A 67 -7.13 15.17 -6.04
N GLN A 68 -6.10 16.00 -6.18
CA GLN A 68 -5.47 16.27 -7.46
C GLN A 68 -4.15 15.48 -7.59
N LEU A 69 -3.93 14.85 -8.75
CA LEU A 69 -2.75 14.02 -9.01
C LEU A 69 -1.40 14.68 -8.63
N PRO A 70 -1.08 15.94 -9.00
CA PRO A 70 0.23 16.52 -8.70
C PRO A 70 0.53 16.60 -7.21
N LYS A 71 -0.47 16.96 -6.40
CA LYS A 71 -0.33 17.11 -4.95
C LYS A 71 -0.20 15.75 -4.27
N PHE A 72 -1.02 14.78 -4.68
CA PHE A 72 -0.93 13.39 -4.25
C PHE A 72 0.43 12.77 -4.59
N MET A 73 0.83 12.88 -5.86
CA MET A 73 2.09 12.32 -6.37
C MET A 73 3.31 12.90 -5.65
N ALA A 74 3.35 14.21 -5.43
CA ALA A 74 4.47 14.84 -4.73
C ALA A 74 4.61 14.34 -3.29
N HIS A 75 3.50 14.19 -2.57
CA HIS A 75 3.52 13.72 -1.19
C HIS A 75 3.85 12.22 -1.10
N VAL A 76 3.15 11.39 -1.88
CA VAL A 76 3.31 9.93 -1.84
C VAL A 76 4.69 9.51 -2.31
N SER A 77 5.28 10.17 -3.32
CA SER A 77 6.65 9.89 -3.73
C SER A 77 7.65 10.00 -2.58
N GLN A 78 7.51 11.03 -1.73
CA GLN A 78 8.37 11.22 -0.57
C GLN A 78 8.16 10.13 0.50
N LEU A 79 6.93 9.70 0.73
CA LEU A 79 6.64 8.61 1.67
C LEU A 79 7.27 7.30 1.19
N LEU A 80 7.11 6.98 -0.10
CA LEU A 80 7.64 5.74 -0.68
C LEU A 80 9.17 5.71 -0.71
N MET A 81 9.83 6.83 -1.05
CA MET A 81 11.30 6.95 -0.98
C MET A 81 11.86 6.80 0.45
N ASN A 82 11.01 6.95 1.46
CA ASN A 82 11.36 6.74 2.86
C ASN A 82 10.86 5.40 3.43
N ASN A 83 10.42 4.48 2.56
CA ASN A 83 9.90 3.14 2.89
C ASN A 83 8.69 3.16 3.83
N HIS A 84 7.90 4.24 3.82
CA HIS A 84 6.64 4.26 4.57
C HIS A 84 5.60 3.35 3.90
N MET A 85 4.73 2.72 4.71
CA MET A 85 3.68 1.80 4.27
C MET A 85 4.21 0.51 3.58
N GLU A 86 5.51 0.22 3.72
CA GLU A 86 6.12 -0.95 3.09
C GLU A 86 5.55 -2.25 3.72
N PRO A 87 5.12 -3.23 2.90
CA PRO A 87 4.67 -4.52 3.40
C PRO A 87 5.73 -5.19 4.28
N ALA A 88 5.29 -5.86 5.35
CA ALA A 88 6.19 -6.69 6.14
C ALA A 88 6.77 -7.83 5.30
N SER A 89 8.05 -8.17 5.52
CA SER A 89 8.69 -9.30 4.85
C SER A 89 7.98 -10.62 5.20
N ALA A 90 8.08 -11.62 4.33
CA ALA A 90 7.47 -12.93 4.58
C ALA A 90 8.02 -13.60 5.84
N GLU A 91 9.29 -13.37 6.17
CA GLU A 91 9.91 -13.87 7.40
C GLU A 91 9.28 -13.23 8.64
N LYS A 92 9.03 -11.91 8.59
CA LYS A 92 8.38 -11.19 9.68
C LYS A 92 6.93 -11.63 9.85
N LEU A 93 6.19 -11.79 8.76
CA LEU A 93 4.82 -12.32 8.79
C LEU A 93 4.80 -13.75 9.35
N TYR A 94 5.69 -14.62 8.88
CA TYR A 94 5.79 -16.00 9.35
C TYR A 94 6.05 -16.05 10.87
N ALA A 95 7.00 -15.25 11.35
CA ALA A 95 7.28 -15.17 12.78
C ALA A 95 6.08 -14.67 13.59
N ALA A 96 5.30 -13.71 13.08
CA ALA A 96 4.08 -13.24 13.73
C ALA A 96 3.03 -14.37 13.83
N PHE A 97 2.80 -15.13 12.76
CA PHE A 97 1.89 -16.28 12.80
C PHE A 97 2.37 -17.38 13.76
N GLN A 98 3.67 -17.60 13.91
CA GLN A 98 4.21 -18.55 14.89
C GLN A 98 3.91 -18.14 16.33
N VAL A 99 3.85 -16.83 16.64
CA VAL A 99 3.44 -16.35 17.96
C VAL A 99 1.97 -16.67 18.24
N LEU A 100 1.13 -16.65 17.20
CA LEU A 100 -0.30 -16.99 17.28
C LEU A 100 -0.57 -18.51 17.32
N ASP A 101 0.43 -19.33 16.99
CA ASP A 101 0.36 -20.80 16.93
C ASP A 101 1.38 -21.45 17.88
N PRO A 102 1.18 -21.38 19.21
CA PRO A 102 2.12 -21.90 20.19
C PRO A 102 2.27 -23.44 20.12
N GLU A 103 1.25 -24.12 19.59
CA GLU A 103 1.25 -25.57 19.38
C GLU A 103 1.93 -25.98 18.06
N ASN A 104 2.36 -25.02 17.25
CA ASN A 104 3.06 -25.24 15.99
C ASN A 104 2.26 -26.12 14.99
N LYS A 105 0.94 -25.92 14.95
CA LYS A 105 0.00 -26.59 14.05
C LYS A 105 0.24 -26.24 12.58
N LYS A 106 0.90 -25.12 12.30
CA LYS A 106 1.14 -24.54 10.96
C LYS A 106 -0.09 -23.94 10.28
N TYR A 107 -1.19 -23.82 11.01
CA TYR A 107 -2.42 -23.17 10.58
C TYR A 107 -3.11 -22.50 11.77
N LEU A 108 -3.98 -21.54 11.47
CA LEU A 108 -4.95 -20.99 12.43
C LEU A 108 -6.36 -21.43 12.03
N THR A 109 -7.24 -21.62 13.00
CA THR A 109 -8.67 -21.86 12.69
C THR A 109 -9.32 -20.56 12.26
N LYS A 110 -10.38 -20.66 11.46
CA LYS A 110 -11.14 -19.50 11.00
C LYS A 110 -11.63 -18.66 12.18
N GLU A 111 -12.23 -19.28 13.19
CA GLU A 111 -12.83 -18.60 14.33
C GLU A 111 -11.79 -17.84 15.17
N TYR A 112 -10.60 -18.44 15.34
CA TYR A 112 -9.53 -17.80 16.10
C TYR A 112 -8.96 -16.62 15.33
N PHE A 113 -8.73 -16.77 14.03
CA PHE A 113 -8.24 -15.68 13.20
C PHE A 113 -9.27 -14.55 13.06
N GLU A 114 -10.55 -14.90 12.93
CA GLU A 114 -11.65 -13.95 12.88
C GLU A 114 -11.68 -13.07 14.13
N LYS A 115 -11.59 -13.70 15.31
CA LYS A 115 -11.50 -12.97 16.57
C LYS A 115 -10.33 -11.98 16.58
N LEU A 116 -9.14 -12.42 16.16
CA LEU A 116 -7.95 -11.56 16.16
C LEU A 116 -8.12 -10.35 15.24
N MET A 117 -8.62 -10.58 14.01
CA MET A 117 -8.79 -9.53 13.01
C MET A 117 -9.93 -8.57 13.32
N SER A 118 -10.91 -8.96 14.14
CA SER A 118 -12.04 -8.11 14.54
C SER A 118 -11.87 -7.42 15.90
N GLU A 119 -10.87 -7.79 16.71
CA GLU A 119 -10.66 -7.23 18.06
C GLU A 119 -9.34 -6.46 18.21
N GLU A 120 -8.31 -6.77 17.41
CA GLU A 120 -6.96 -6.22 17.58
C GLU A 120 -6.56 -5.27 16.43
N GLY A 121 -5.73 -4.27 16.73
CA GLY A 121 -5.16 -3.38 15.71
C GLY A 121 -6.19 -2.45 15.07
N GLU A 122 -6.29 -2.49 13.74
CA GLU A 122 -7.35 -1.84 12.95
C GLU A 122 -8.38 -2.93 12.58
N PRO A 123 -9.50 -3.02 13.32
CA PRO A 123 -10.43 -4.13 13.19
C PRO A 123 -11.06 -4.18 11.80
N PHE A 124 -11.12 -5.37 11.23
CA PHE A 124 -11.82 -5.61 9.99
C PHE A 124 -13.33 -5.63 10.21
N THR A 125 -14.04 -5.05 9.26
CA THR A 125 -15.48 -5.20 9.11
C THR A 125 -15.85 -6.61 8.64
N GLU A 126 -17.10 -7.02 8.85
CA GLU A 126 -17.60 -8.32 8.37
C GLU A 126 -17.44 -8.48 6.85
N GLU A 127 -17.57 -7.38 6.10
CA GLU A 127 -17.40 -7.35 4.64
C GLU A 127 -15.94 -7.59 4.24
N GLU A 128 -14.99 -6.87 4.86
CA GLU A 128 -13.55 -7.07 4.63
C GLU A 128 -13.10 -8.50 4.99
N MET A 129 -13.66 -9.07 6.06
CA MET A 129 -13.42 -10.45 6.44
C MET A 129 -13.96 -11.43 5.39
N ALA A 130 -15.18 -11.20 4.91
CA ALA A 130 -15.80 -12.02 3.87
C ALA A 130 -14.98 -12.01 2.57
N ASP A 131 -14.44 -10.86 2.18
CA ASP A 131 -13.59 -10.70 1.01
C ASP A 131 -12.21 -11.36 1.17
N MET A 132 -11.69 -11.44 2.40
CA MET A 132 -10.40 -12.08 2.70
C MET A 132 -10.47 -13.61 2.68
N TRP A 133 -11.59 -14.22 3.10
CA TRP A 133 -11.73 -15.68 3.24
C TRP A 133 -11.36 -16.51 2.02
N PRO A 134 -11.79 -16.15 0.80
CA PRO A 134 -11.41 -16.90 -0.40
C PRO A 134 -9.91 -16.97 -0.65
N VAL A 135 -9.13 -16.02 -0.12
CA VAL A 135 -7.68 -15.94 -0.29
C VAL A 135 -6.94 -16.66 0.84
N ALA A 136 -7.46 -16.58 2.08
CA ALA A 136 -6.79 -17.08 3.27
C ALA A 136 -7.10 -18.54 3.62
N ILE A 137 -8.32 -19.01 3.36
CA ILE A 137 -8.80 -20.32 3.82
C ILE A 137 -8.48 -21.40 2.79
N ASP A 138 -7.97 -22.52 3.27
CA ASP A 138 -7.91 -23.76 2.49
C ASP A 138 -9.31 -24.41 2.46
N PRO A 139 -9.93 -24.57 1.26
CA PRO A 139 -11.30 -25.08 1.14
C PRO A 139 -11.45 -26.54 1.60
N ILE A 140 -10.36 -27.30 1.72
CA ILE A 140 -10.42 -28.70 2.18
C ILE A 140 -10.43 -28.76 3.71
N THR A 141 -9.56 -27.99 4.35
CA THR A 141 -9.39 -28.06 5.81
C THR A 141 -10.25 -27.06 6.57
N GLY A 142 -10.73 -25.99 5.91
CA GLY A 142 -11.45 -24.89 6.55
C GLY A 142 -10.56 -24.01 7.45
N ASN A 143 -9.25 -24.27 7.46
CA ASN A 143 -8.27 -23.55 8.24
C ASN A 143 -7.50 -22.55 7.38
N ILE A 144 -6.64 -21.76 8.01
CA ILE A 144 -5.76 -20.77 7.38
C ILE A 144 -4.31 -21.29 7.51
N PRO A 145 -3.78 -22.02 6.51
CA PRO A 145 -2.37 -22.38 6.49
C PRO A 145 -1.53 -21.13 6.21
N TYR A 146 -0.86 -20.61 7.22
CA TYR A 146 -0.23 -19.28 7.10
C TYR A 146 0.93 -19.24 6.10
N THR A 147 1.61 -20.35 5.82
CA THR A 147 2.61 -20.40 4.73
C THR A 147 1.98 -20.15 3.37
N PHE A 148 0.82 -20.76 3.11
CA PHE A 148 0.06 -20.53 1.89
C PHE A 148 -0.43 -19.09 1.86
N TYR A 149 -1.07 -18.62 2.94
CA TYR A 149 -1.62 -17.27 2.99
C TYR A 149 -0.57 -16.18 2.80
N ILE A 150 0.59 -16.27 3.46
CA ILE A 150 1.71 -15.33 3.26
C ILE A 150 2.17 -15.30 1.79
N ASN A 151 2.19 -16.45 1.10
CA ASN A 151 2.55 -16.48 -0.32
C ASN A 151 1.51 -15.77 -1.19
N GLN A 152 0.23 -15.77 -0.81
CA GLN A 152 -0.81 -15.03 -1.50
C GLN A 152 -0.68 -13.51 -1.27
N LEU A 153 -0.15 -13.09 -0.12
CA LEU A 153 0.10 -11.68 0.21
C LEU A 153 1.36 -11.09 -0.46
N LYS A 154 2.20 -11.93 -1.06
CA LYS A 154 3.42 -11.48 -1.73
C LYS A 154 3.10 -10.81 -3.07
N HIS A 155 3.27 -9.50 -3.14
CA HIS A 155 3.27 -8.76 -4.41
C HIS A 155 4.54 -9.04 -5.24
N LYS A 156 4.39 -9.15 -6.56
CA LYS A 156 5.51 -9.31 -7.50
C LYS A 156 5.97 -7.94 -7.99
N GLY A 157 7.19 -7.54 -7.62
CA GLY A 157 7.77 -6.23 -7.93
C GLY A 157 7.16 -5.15 -7.05
N THR A 158 7.96 -4.56 -6.17
CA THR A 158 7.45 -3.58 -5.22
C THR A 158 7.67 -2.17 -5.76
N ILE A 159 6.72 -1.27 -5.53
CA ILE A 159 6.92 0.16 -5.81
C ILE A 159 8.13 0.72 -5.04
N TYR A 160 8.52 0.06 -3.94
CA TYR A 160 9.69 0.39 -3.12
C TYR A 160 11.03 0.09 -3.80
N GLU A 161 11.12 -0.94 -4.65
CA GLU A 161 12.31 -1.17 -5.49
C GLU A 161 12.53 0.00 -6.46
N VAL A 162 11.45 0.48 -7.08
CA VAL A 162 11.48 1.66 -7.97
C VAL A 162 11.83 2.91 -7.16
N ALA A 163 11.21 3.11 -6.00
CA ALA A 163 11.47 4.25 -5.14
C ALA A 163 12.92 4.31 -4.66
N ALA A 164 13.51 3.16 -4.30
CA ALA A 164 14.91 3.06 -3.89
C ALA A 164 15.86 3.44 -5.03
N ALA A 165 15.61 2.95 -6.26
CA ALA A 165 16.42 3.29 -7.43
C ALA A 165 16.36 4.81 -7.75
N VAL A 166 15.17 5.42 -7.68
CA VAL A 166 15.01 6.86 -7.91
C VAL A 166 15.72 7.67 -6.82
N LYS A 167 15.64 7.25 -5.55
CA LYS A 167 16.33 7.88 -4.44
C LYS A 167 17.85 7.84 -4.63
N GLU A 168 18.39 6.67 -4.98
CA GLU A 168 19.82 6.50 -5.23
C GLU A 168 20.32 7.41 -6.37
N GLN A 169 19.58 7.47 -7.48
CA GLN A 169 19.91 8.36 -8.60
C GLN A 169 19.91 9.84 -8.20
N ALA A 170 18.94 10.26 -7.37
CA ALA A 170 18.87 11.62 -6.86
C ALA A 170 20.06 11.97 -5.95
N GLU A 171 20.45 11.05 -5.07
CA GLU A 171 21.62 11.20 -4.18
C GLU A 171 22.93 11.27 -4.98
N GLN A 172 23.09 10.42 -6.00
CA GLN A 172 24.25 10.44 -6.90
C GLN A 172 24.35 11.76 -7.67
N ALA A 173 23.24 12.25 -8.25
CA ALA A 173 23.21 13.52 -8.96
C ALA A 173 23.56 14.71 -8.05
N GLN A 174 23.10 14.71 -6.80
CA GLN A 174 23.46 15.73 -5.81
C GLN A 174 24.95 15.69 -5.45
N ALA A 175 25.51 14.49 -5.26
CA ALA A 175 26.93 14.32 -4.96
C ALA A 175 27.83 14.82 -6.11
N GLU A 176 27.45 14.59 -7.37
CA GLU A 176 28.19 15.08 -8.53
C GLU A 176 28.13 16.60 -8.70
N GLN A 177 27.01 17.23 -8.35
CA GLN A 177 26.87 18.69 -8.37
C GLN A 177 27.63 19.36 -7.22
N GLY A 178 27.68 18.74 -6.04
CA GLY A 178 28.48 19.20 -4.91
C GLY A 178 29.99 19.10 -5.14
N ARG A 179 30.43 18.17 -6.00
CA ARG A 179 31.85 17.98 -6.35
C ARG A 179 32.35 18.94 -7.45
N LYS A 180 31.43 19.62 -8.15
CA LYS A 180 31.72 20.62 -9.20
C LYS A 180 31.62 22.07 -8.70
N LYS A 181 31.37 22.28 -7.41
CA LYS A 181 31.44 23.57 -6.72
C LYS A 181 32.66 23.61 -5.81
#